data_AF-A0A914JRG4-F1
#
_entry.id   AF-A0A914JRG4-F1
#
_cell.length_a   1.000
_cell.length_b   1.000
_cell.length_c   1.000
_cell.angle_alpha   90.00
_cell.angle_beta   90.00
_cell.angle_gamma   90.00
#
_symmetry.space_group_name_H-M   'P 1'
#
loop_
_entity.id
_entity.type
_entity.pdbx_description
1 polymer ?
#
loop_
_entity_poly.entity_id
_entity_poly.type
_entity_poly.pdbx_seq_one_letter_code
_entity_poly.pdbx_strand_id
1 'polypeptide(L)'
;MRKYLKFKGYPLHTPICKVGEGYEPALFRALLSFPSSNSKAPPVSVNQLAVVDKNEQFNVELMHETKTKKSTTNFNDDGKGTKKIWKIVSFNLVEIPIEEYGIFYSGDSYIISYVSPQIKNGIIYYWLGNHSTIDEKGAAAAYVSKIDENDFKGKSVQIRIIQSKEPEHFLKLFNDSIVILKGGVDSGFKSTSKAKKLDYVQNQK
;
A
#
# COMPACT_ATOMS: atom_id res chain seq x y z
N MET A 1 -39.40 1.45 -10.80
CA MET A 1 -38.38 1.88 -9.81
C MET A 1 -38.97 2.20 -8.45
N ARG A 2 -39.97 3.08 -8.29
CA ARG A 2 -40.60 3.33 -6.97
C ARG A 2 -41.29 2.10 -6.33
N LYS A 3 -41.80 1.17 -7.13
CA LYS A 3 -42.33 -0.13 -6.64
C LYS A 3 -41.24 -0.97 -5.95
N TYR A 4 -40.00 -0.94 -6.45
CA TYR A 4 -38.87 -1.65 -5.85
C TYR A 4 -38.48 -1.05 -4.50
N LEU A 5 -38.44 0.28 -4.38
CA LEU A 5 -38.17 0.95 -3.11
C LEU A 5 -39.21 0.57 -2.04
N LYS A 6 -40.50 0.60 -2.38
CA LYS A 6 -41.58 0.17 -1.48
C LYS A 6 -41.45 -1.31 -1.09
N PHE A 7 -41.18 -2.18 -2.06
CA PHE A 7 -41.00 -3.62 -1.82
C PHE A 7 -39.82 -3.92 -0.89
N LYS A 8 -38.72 -3.18 -1.00
CA LYS A 8 -37.53 -3.34 -0.15
C LYS A 8 -37.55 -2.50 1.13
N GLY A 9 -38.60 -1.72 1.38
CA GLY A 9 -38.71 -0.85 2.56
C GLY A 9 -37.77 0.35 2.57
N TYR A 10 -37.24 0.76 1.42
CA TYR A 10 -36.36 1.93 1.33
C TYR A 10 -37.14 3.26 1.32
N PRO A 11 -36.60 4.35 1.89
CA PRO A 11 -37.22 5.67 1.84
C PRO A 11 -37.54 6.15 0.42
N LEU A 12 -38.62 6.90 0.25
CA LEU A 12 -39.03 7.40 -1.07
C LEU A 12 -38.04 8.41 -1.68
N HIS A 13 -37.19 9.02 -0.87
CA HIS A 13 -36.16 9.98 -1.30
C HIS A 13 -34.83 9.30 -1.67
N THR A 14 -34.73 7.97 -1.58
CA THR A 14 -33.51 7.24 -1.96
C THR A 14 -33.18 7.54 -3.42
N PRO A 15 -31.97 8.04 -3.73
CA PRO A 15 -31.58 8.33 -5.10
C PRO A 15 -31.56 7.05 -5.93
N ILE A 16 -32.13 7.12 -7.13
CA ILE A 16 -32.16 6.00 -8.07
C ILE A 16 -31.44 6.43 -9.35
N CYS A 17 -30.41 5.69 -9.73
CA CYS A 17 -29.73 5.85 -11.01
C CYS A 17 -30.00 4.62 -11.88
N LYS A 18 -30.39 4.84 -13.14
CA LYS A 18 -30.40 3.77 -14.14
C LYS A 18 -29.04 3.72 -14.79
N VAL A 19 -28.47 2.53 -14.87
CA VAL A 19 -27.17 2.30 -15.51
C VAL A 19 -27.42 1.54 -16.80
N GLY A 20 -26.95 2.09 -17.92
CA GLY A 20 -26.94 1.40 -19.21
C GLY A 20 -25.72 0.49 -19.33
N GLU A 21 -25.88 -0.62 -20.03
CA GLU A 21 -24.79 -1.57 -20.32
C GLU A 21 -23.67 -0.88 -21.11
N GLY A 22 -22.43 -1.04 -20.66
CA GLY A 22 -21.23 -0.40 -21.24
C GLY A 22 -21.03 1.07 -20.86
N TYR A 23 -22.01 1.68 -20.18
CA TYR A 23 -21.95 3.04 -19.66
C TYR A 23 -22.01 3.08 -18.13
N GLU A 24 -21.51 2.03 -17.50
CA GLU A 24 -21.50 1.92 -16.06
C GLU A 24 -20.61 3.00 -15.41
N PRO A 25 -21.14 3.80 -14.46
CA PRO A 25 -20.32 4.71 -13.68
C PRO A 25 -19.21 3.97 -12.93
N ALA A 26 -18.07 4.63 -12.72
CA ALA A 26 -16.93 4.04 -11.99
C ALA A 26 -17.33 3.50 -10.61
N LEU A 27 -18.20 4.22 -9.88
CA LEU A 27 -18.74 3.76 -8.59
C LEU A 27 -19.55 2.47 -8.71
N PHE A 28 -20.35 2.32 -9.77
CA PHE A 28 -21.11 1.10 -10.02
C PHE A 28 -20.19 -0.08 -10.31
N ARG A 29 -19.16 0.13 -11.14
CA ARG A 29 -18.18 -0.93 -11.47
C ARG A 29 -17.34 -1.36 -10.27
N ALA A 30 -16.95 -0.40 -9.42
CA ALA A 30 -16.15 -0.67 -8.23
C ALA A 30 -16.88 -1.59 -7.22
N LEU A 31 -18.20 -1.50 -7.14
CA LEU A 31 -19.00 -2.32 -6.21
C LEU A 31 -19.15 -3.78 -6.64
N LEU A 32 -18.91 -4.10 -7.91
CA LEU A 32 -19.29 -5.38 -8.51
C LEU A 32 -18.10 -6.24 -8.95
N SER A 33 -16.86 -5.84 -8.66
CA SER A 33 -15.62 -6.56 -9.02
C SER A 33 -15.66 -7.13 -10.44
N PHE A 34 -16.00 -6.29 -11.43
CA PHE A 34 -16.07 -6.73 -12.81
C PHE A 34 -14.68 -7.16 -13.32
N PRO A 35 -14.59 -8.25 -14.10
CA PRO A 35 -13.37 -8.54 -14.86
C PRO A 35 -13.04 -7.36 -15.79
N SER A 36 -11.75 -7.08 -15.97
CA SER A 36 -11.29 -5.96 -16.78
C SER A 36 -11.74 -6.17 -18.24
N SER A 37 -12.84 -5.54 -18.63
CA SER A 37 -13.34 -5.57 -19.99
C SER A 37 -12.55 -4.56 -20.83
N ASN A 38 -12.12 -4.97 -22.02
CA ASN A 38 -11.50 -4.09 -23.03
C ASN A 38 -12.42 -2.98 -23.57
N SER A 39 -13.60 -2.77 -22.96
CA SER A 39 -14.49 -1.67 -23.32
C SER A 39 -13.88 -0.36 -22.84
N LYS A 40 -13.53 0.50 -23.81
CA LYS A 40 -13.13 1.89 -23.57
C LYS A 40 -14.16 2.51 -22.63
N ALA A 41 -13.75 2.84 -21.40
CA ALA A 41 -14.63 3.51 -20.46
C ALA A 41 -15.12 4.81 -21.12
N PRO A 42 -16.42 5.10 -21.11
CA PRO A 42 -16.91 6.36 -21.63
C PRO A 42 -16.27 7.52 -20.85
N PRO A 43 -16.03 8.67 -21.51
CA PRO A 43 -15.45 9.83 -20.85
C PRO A 43 -16.34 10.23 -19.66
N VAL A 44 -15.80 10.06 -18.45
CA VAL A 44 -16.50 10.42 -17.23
C VAL A 44 -16.39 11.93 -17.07
N SER A 45 -17.47 12.65 -17.42
CA SER A 45 -17.68 14.03 -16.99
C SER A 45 -18.07 14.04 -15.51
N VAL A 46 -17.11 13.83 -14.62
CA VAL A 46 -17.25 14.25 -13.23
C VAL A 46 -16.96 15.74 -13.20
N ASN A 47 -17.90 16.56 -12.72
CA ASN A 47 -17.79 18.02 -12.60
C ASN A 47 -16.60 18.50 -11.73
N GLN A 48 -15.72 17.61 -11.25
CA GLN A 48 -14.56 17.91 -10.40
C GLN A 48 -13.24 17.26 -10.83
N LEU A 49 -13.17 16.45 -11.91
CA LEU A 49 -11.91 15.85 -12.37
C LEU A 49 -11.80 15.77 -13.90
N ALA A 50 -12.05 16.88 -14.59
CA ALA A 50 -11.78 17.02 -16.02
C ALA A 50 -10.58 17.93 -16.27
N VAL A 51 -9.38 17.41 -16.02
CA VAL A 51 -8.20 17.81 -16.80
C VAL A 51 -7.66 16.55 -17.45
N VAL A 52 -8.35 16.10 -18.50
CA VAL A 52 -7.72 15.27 -19.51
C VAL A 52 -7.05 16.26 -20.45
N ASP A 53 -5.72 16.32 -20.41
CA ASP A 53 -4.98 17.03 -21.44
C ASP A 53 -5.17 16.24 -22.75
N LYS A 54 -6.06 16.72 -23.61
CA LYS A 54 -6.48 16.02 -24.83
C LYS A 54 -5.41 16.03 -25.92
N ASN A 55 -4.24 16.63 -25.66
CA ASN A 55 -3.28 17.01 -26.68
C ASN A 55 -1.96 16.24 -26.71
N GLU A 56 -1.75 15.21 -25.88
CA GLU A 56 -0.57 14.35 -26.07
C GLU A 56 -0.91 13.17 -26.99
N GLN A 57 -0.66 13.36 -28.29
CA GLN A 57 -0.62 12.27 -29.25
C GLN A 57 0.54 11.33 -28.88
N PHE A 58 0.28 10.02 -28.93
CA PHE A 58 1.28 8.99 -28.73
C PHE A 58 2.40 9.15 -29.78
N ASN A 59 3.57 9.61 -29.35
CA ASN A 59 4.74 9.79 -30.21
C ASN A 59 5.82 8.78 -29.84
N VAL A 60 6.14 7.88 -30.78
CA VAL A 60 7.13 6.81 -30.61
C VAL A 60 8.54 7.36 -30.40
N GLU A 61 8.87 8.51 -31.02
CA GLU A 61 10.16 9.16 -30.85
C GLU A 61 10.34 9.72 -29.43
N LEU A 62 9.28 10.16 -28.75
CA LEU A 62 9.38 10.70 -27.39
C LEU A 62 9.31 9.63 -26.29
N MET A 63 9.25 8.34 -26.63
CA MET A 63 9.10 7.25 -25.65
C MET A 63 10.36 7.04 -24.78
N HIS A 64 11.52 7.46 -25.26
CA HIS A 64 12.78 7.41 -24.51
C HIS A 64 12.99 8.65 -23.61
N GLU A 65 12.22 9.72 -23.83
CA GLU A 65 12.12 10.82 -22.89
C GLU A 65 11.11 10.42 -21.81
N THR A 66 11.60 10.09 -20.62
CA THR A 66 10.75 9.86 -19.46
C THR A 66 10.13 11.17 -19.00
N LYS A 67 9.12 11.67 -19.74
CA LYS A 67 8.12 12.54 -19.13
C LYS A 67 7.39 11.65 -18.14
N THR A 68 7.81 11.72 -16.88
CA THR A 68 7.08 11.12 -15.76
C THR A 68 5.65 11.58 -15.90
N LYS A 69 4.75 10.69 -16.32
CA LYS A 69 3.31 10.90 -16.12
C LYS A 69 3.19 11.39 -14.69
N LYS A 70 2.53 12.53 -14.46
CA LYS A 70 2.24 13.01 -13.10
C LYS A 70 1.48 11.89 -12.41
N SER A 71 2.25 11.05 -11.75
CA SER A 71 1.75 9.94 -10.99
C SER A 71 0.86 10.54 -9.93
N THR A 72 -0.18 9.80 -9.57
CA THR A 72 -1.03 10.11 -8.42
C THR A 72 -0.24 9.94 -7.09
N THR A 73 1.06 10.18 -7.08
CA THR A 73 1.89 10.28 -5.89
C THR A 73 1.77 11.70 -5.34
N ASN A 74 1.27 11.82 -4.11
CA ASN A 74 1.06 13.11 -3.44
C ASN A 74 2.36 13.88 -3.15
N PHE A 75 3.53 13.32 -3.45
CA PHE A 75 4.85 13.90 -3.16
C PHE A 75 5.60 14.15 -4.47
N ASN A 76 5.85 15.42 -4.79
CA ASN A 76 6.65 15.85 -5.93
C ASN A 76 8.13 15.88 -5.54
N ASP A 77 8.69 14.70 -5.28
CA ASP A 77 10.05 14.49 -4.80
C ASP A 77 10.73 13.34 -5.54
N ASP A 78 12.06 13.33 -5.59
CA ASP A 78 12.87 12.38 -6.36
C ASP A 78 13.28 11.13 -5.58
N GLY A 79 12.93 11.06 -4.29
CA GLY A 79 13.27 9.93 -3.41
C GLY A 79 14.70 9.92 -2.88
N LYS A 80 15.51 10.97 -3.15
CA LYS A 80 16.93 11.05 -2.76
C LYS A 80 17.17 11.71 -1.40
N GLY A 81 16.13 12.02 -0.65
CA GLY A 81 16.23 12.51 0.71
C GLY A 81 16.92 11.54 1.68
N THR A 82 17.16 12.03 2.89
CA THR A 82 17.74 11.24 3.99
C THR A 82 16.73 10.22 4.48
N LYS A 83 17.14 8.94 4.53
CA LYS A 83 16.30 7.84 5.03
C LYS A 83 16.99 7.04 6.12
N LYS A 84 16.20 6.66 7.13
CA LYS A 84 16.58 5.72 8.19
C LYS A 84 15.60 4.55 8.19
N ILE A 85 16.11 3.33 8.29
CA ILE A 85 15.29 2.12 8.22
C ILE A 85 15.50 1.30 9.49
N TRP A 86 14.39 0.82 10.04
CA TRP A 86 14.38 -0.10 11.16
C TRP A 86 13.56 -1.34 10.84
N LYS A 87 13.92 -2.44 11.46
CA LYS A 87 13.19 -3.72 11.48
C LYS A 87 12.62 -3.95 12.87
N ILE A 88 11.42 -4.51 12.94
CA ILE A 88 10.87 -5.02 14.20
C ILE A 88 11.42 -6.41 14.46
N VAL A 89 12.01 -6.62 15.64
CA VAL A 89 12.55 -7.91 16.09
C VAL A 89 12.02 -8.15 17.50
N SER A 90 11.08 -9.08 17.66
CA SER A 90 10.52 -9.44 18.98
C SER A 90 10.12 -8.22 19.83
N PHE A 91 9.22 -7.37 19.31
CA PHE A 91 8.77 -6.09 19.91
C PHE A 91 9.81 -4.97 20.03
N ASN A 92 11.05 -5.17 19.56
CA ASN A 92 12.08 -4.13 19.60
C ASN A 92 12.31 -3.53 18.22
N LEU A 93 12.67 -2.25 18.19
CA LEU A 93 13.05 -1.52 17.00
C LEU A 93 14.57 -1.62 16.81
N VAL A 94 15.01 -2.25 15.72
CA VAL A 94 16.43 -2.46 15.40
C VAL A 94 16.77 -1.70 14.12
N GLU A 95 17.78 -0.83 14.17
CA GLU A 95 18.22 -0.07 12.99
C GLU A 95 18.96 -0.98 12.01
N ILE A 96 18.66 -0.82 10.72
CA ILE A 96 19.25 -1.63 9.65
C ILE A 96 20.50 -0.92 9.12
N PRO A 97 21.60 -1.64 8.88
CA PRO A 97 22.78 -1.07 8.25
C PRO A 97 22.47 -0.61 6.81
N ILE A 98 23.15 0.46 6.36
CA ILE A 98 22.86 1.12 5.08
C ILE A 98 23.06 0.17 3.89
N GLU A 99 23.95 -0.80 4.02
CA GLU A 99 24.28 -1.83 3.03
C GLU A 99 23.10 -2.76 2.73
N GLU A 100 22.17 -2.91 3.67
CA GLU A 100 20.98 -3.76 3.54
C GLU A 100 19.73 -2.98 3.10
N TYR A 101 19.87 -1.68 2.82
CA TYR A 101 18.75 -0.87 2.36
C TYR A 101 18.19 -1.37 1.03
N GLY A 102 16.88 -1.55 0.97
CA GLY A 102 16.19 -2.07 -0.21
C GLY A 102 15.98 -3.59 -0.20
N ILE A 103 16.55 -4.30 0.79
CA ILE A 103 16.29 -5.72 1.02
C ILE A 103 15.26 -5.84 2.15
N PHE A 104 14.13 -6.48 1.83
CA PHE A 104 13.03 -6.72 2.76
C PHE A 104 12.75 -8.21 2.85
N TYR A 105 12.28 -8.67 4.01
CA TYR A 105 11.86 -10.05 4.22
C TYR A 105 10.34 -10.12 4.40
N SER A 106 9.71 -11.04 3.71
CA SER A 106 8.24 -11.20 3.71
C SER A 106 7.66 -11.57 5.08
N GLY A 107 8.47 -12.14 5.96
CA GLY A 107 8.14 -12.49 7.34
C GLY A 107 8.38 -11.39 8.35
N ASP A 108 8.81 -10.19 7.93
CA ASP A 108 9.17 -9.10 8.86
C ASP A 108 8.36 -7.82 8.61
N SER A 109 8.39 -6.92 9.58
CA SER A 109 7.83 -5.57 9.48
C SER A 109 8.92 -4.51 9.64
N TYR A 110 8.84 -3.46 8.83
CA TYR A 110 9.87 -2.43 8.71
C TYR A 110 9.29 -1.02 8.85
N ILE A 111 10.08 -0.09 9.35
CA ILE A 111 9.76 1.33 9.43
C ILE A 111 10.84 2.11 8.69
N ILE A 112 10.44 3.06 7.86
CA ILE A 112 11.32 3.94 7.10
C ILE A 112 10.94 5.38 7.43
N SER A 113 11.84 6.12 8.08
CA SER A 113 11.73 7.57 8.23
C SER A 113 12.44 8.24 7.06
N TYR A 114 11.75 9.13 6.36
CA TYR A 114 12.23 9.82 5.17
C TYR A 114 12.07 11.33 5.32
N VAL A 115 13.16 12.07 5.10
CA VAL A 115 13.20 13.53 5.19
C VAL A 115 13.87 14.08 3.94
N SER A 116 13.19 15.03 3.29
CA SER A 116 13.66 15.68 2.07
C SER A 116 13.39 17.19 2.17
N PRO A 117 14.25 18.07 1.63
CA PRO A 117 13.99 19.52 1.58
C PRO A 117 12.64 19.89 0.93
N GLN A 118 12.18 19.07 -0.01
CA GLN A 118 10.92 19.23 -0.74
C GLN A 118 9.70 18.90 0.14
N ILE A 119 9.89 18.22 1.27
CA ILE A 119 8.82 17.69 2.12
C ILE A 119 8.94 18.30 3.53
N LYS A 120 8.05 19.26 3.82
CA LYS A 120 8.09 20.06 5.06
C LYS A 120 8.10 19.25 6.36
N ASN A 121 7.33 18.17 6.45
CA ASN A 121 7.10 17.45 7.70
C ASN A 121 7.64 16.02 7.71
N GLY A 122 8.42 15.62 6.70
CA GLY A 122 8.87 14.24 6.53
C GLY A 122 7.74 13.23 6.28
N ILE A 123 8.15 11.98 6.02
CA ILE A 123 7.25 10.85 5.79
C ILE A 123 7.76 9.66 6.60
N ILE A 124 6.86 8.95 7.26
CA ILE A 124 7.14 7.67 7.89
C ILE A 124 6.37 6.58 7.16
N TYR A 125 7.09 5.72 6.46
CA TYR A 125 6.52 4.49 5.91
C TYR A 125 6.63 3.37 6.93
N TYR A 126 5.62 2.52 6.99
CA TYR A 126 5.75 1.22 7.65
C TYR A 126 5.29 0.12 6.71
N TRP A 127 6.26 -0.69 6.31
CA TRP A 127 6.09 -1.77 5.35
C TRP A 127 5.83 -3.06 6.12
N LEU A 128 4.74 -3.74 5.76
CA LEU A 128 4.29 -4.93 6.45
C LEU A 128 4.43 -6.14 5.50
N GLY A 129 5.30 -7.06 5.87
CA GLY A 129 5.46 -8.34 5.19
C GLY A 129 4.17 -9.16 5.24
N ASN A 130 3.88 -9.87 4.15
CA ASN A 130 2.68 -10.69 4.05
C ASN A 130 2.67 -11.81 5.12
N HIS A 131 3.85 -12.37 5.42
CA HIS A 131 4.04 -13.43 6.41
C HIS A 131 4.48 -12.93 7.80
N SER A 132 4.66 -11.61 7.99
CA SER A 132 4.98 -11.03 9.30
C SER A 132 3.83 -11.21 10.29
N THR A 133 4.20 -11.44 11.55
CA THR A 133 3.28 -11.81 12.61
C THR A 133 2.46 -10.61 13.08
N ILE A 134 1.34 -10.87 13.77
CA ILE A 134 0.42 -9.80 14.20
C ILE A 134 1.08 -8.88 15.23
N ASP A 135 1.89 -9.43 16.14
CA ASP A 135 2.68 -8.65 17.08
C ASP A 135 3.62 -7.68 16.39
N GLU A 136 4.37 -8.13 15.39
CA GLU A 136 5.33 -7.29 14.69
C GLU A 136 4.65 -6.16 13.95
N LYS A 137 3.53 -6.45 13.27
CA LYS A 137 2.71 -5.43 12.59
C LYS A 137 2.14 -4.42 13.59
N GLY A 138 1.68 -4.88 14.75
CA GLY A 138 1.18 -4.01 15.83
C GLY A 138 2.29 -3.15 16.46
N ALA A 139 3.44 -3.75 16.72
CA ALA A 139 4.63 -3.07 17.23
C ALA A 139 5.12 -2.00 16.24
N ALA A 140 5.16 -2.32 14.94
CA ALA A 140 5.51 -1.37 13.89
C ALA A 140 4.59 -0.13 13.94
N ALA A 141 3.27 -0.34 13.99
CA ALA A 141 2.31 0.76 14.08
C ALA A 141 2.52 1.63 15.34
N ALA A 142 2.80 1.02 16.49
CA ALA A 142 3.08 1.75 17.73
C ALA A 142 4.40 2.57 17.64
N TYR A 143 5.45 1.99 17.06
CA TYR A 143 6.72 2.68 16.87
C TYR A 143 6.63 3.84 15.88
N VAL A 144 5.82 3.72 14.83
CA VAL A 144 5.58 4.83 13.88
C VAL A 144 5.06 6.07 14.61
N SER A 145 4.06 5.92 15.48
CA SER A 145 3.53 7.05 16.26
C SER A 145 4.58 7.62 17.21
N LYS A 146 5.42 6.78 17.81
CA LYS A 146 6.51 7.21 18.69
C LYS A 146 7.59 8.00 17.95
N ILE A 147 7.97 7.56 16.76
CA ILE A 147 8.94 8.26 15.90
C ILE A 147 8.33 9.59 15.42
N ASP A 148 7.07 9.59 15.02
CA ASP A 148 6.37 10.81 14.60
C ASP A 148 6.34 11.87 15.71
N GLU A 149 5.98 11.48 16.93
CA GLU A 149 5.96 12.41 18.08
C GLU A 149 7.35 12.97 18.37
N ASN A 150 8.38 12.11 18.43
CA ASN A 150 9.73 12.51 18.83
C ASN A 150 10.46 13.33 17.77
N ASP A 151 10.43 12.89 16.51
CA ASP A 151 11.27 13.44 15.45
C ASP A 151 10.52 14.52 14.64
N PHE A 152 9.19 14.42 14.57
CA PHE A 152 8.34 15.26 13.71
C PHE A 152 7.25 16.01 14.47
N LYS A 153 7.18 15.90 15.80
CA LYS A 153 6.17 16.56 16.66
C LYS A 153 4.74 16.24 16.24
N GLY A 154 4.51 15.00 15.77
CA GLY A 154 3.20 14.52 15.32
C GLY A 154 2.72 15.12 13.99
N LYS A 155 3.63 15.62 13.15
CA LYS A 155 3.29 16.32 11.90
C LYS A 155 3.62 15.52 10.63
N SER A 156 4.33 14.41 10.75
CA SER A 156 4.75 13.64 9.58
C SER A 156 3.57 12.95 8.91
N VAL A 157 3.74 12.60 7.63
CA VAL A 157 2.77 11.76 6.94
C VAL A 157 3.10 10.30 7.21
N GLN A 158 2.18 9.58 7.86
CA GLN A 158 2.34 8.14 8.14
C GLN A 158 1.67 7.30 7.04
N ILE A 159 2.42 6.39 6.41
CA ILE A 159 1.95 5.61 5.26
C ILE A 159 2.15 4.12 5.51
N ARG A 160 1.02 3.39 5.56
CA ARG A 160 1.00 1.93 5.62
C ARG A 160 1.28 1.34 4.24
N ILE A 161 2.28 0.48 4.14
CA ILE A 161 2.57 -0.27 2.92
C ILE A 161 2.38 -1.76 3.19
N ILE A 162 1.65 -2.41 2.28
CA ILE A 162 1.51 -3.86 2.27
C ILE A 162 2.39 -4.41 1.17
N GLN A 163 3.10 -5.51 1.46
CA GLN A 163 3.90 -6.21 0.48
C GLN A 163 3.15 -6.41 -0.85
N SER A 164 3.81 -6.10 -1.97
CA SER A 164 3.27 -6.14 -3.35
C SER A 164 2.27 -5.03 -3.70
N LYS A 165 2.11 -4.01 -2.83
CA LYS A 165 1.29 -2.80 -3.03
C LYS A 165 2.08 -1.54 -2.70
N GLU A 166 3.38 -1.57 -3.00
CA GLU A 166 4.31 -0.47 -2.78
C GLU A 166 3.94 0.75 -3.66
N PRO A 167 3.75 1.94 -3.07
CA PRO A 167 3.56 3.16 -3.85
C PRO A 167 4.81 3.50 -4.67
N GLU A 168 4.64 4.15 -5.82
CA GLU A 168 5.76 4.54 -6.70
C GLU A 168 6.80 5.40 -5.98
N HIS A 169 6.37 6.38 -5.16
CA HIS A 169 7.30 7.19 -4.37
C HIS A 169 8.13 6.34 -3.40
N PHE A 170 7.57 5.29 -2.80
CA PHE A 170 8.32 4.39 -1.92
C PHE A 170 9.41 3.64 -2.70
N LEU A 171 9.12 3.19 -3.92
CA LEU A 171 10.11 2.52 -4.76
C LEU A 171 11.26 3.47 -5.17
N LYS A 172 10.96 4.76 -5.41
CA LYS A 172 11.98 5.78 -5.70
C LYS A 172 13.04 5.93 -4.60
N LEU A 173 12.68 5.68 -3.34
CA LEU A 173 13.65 5.70 -2.22
C LEU A 173 14.79 4.67 -2.41
N PHE A 174 14.57 3.64 -3.23
CA PHE A 174 15.48 2.52 -3.47
C PHE A 174 15.89 2.38 -4.95
N ASN A 175 15.92 3.49 -5.70
CA ASN A 175 16.23 3.48 -7.13
C ASN A 175 15.22 2.63 -7.93
N ASP A 176 13.92 2.86 -7.68
CA ASP A 176 12.77 2.27 -8.36
C ASP A 176 12.59 0.75 -8.18
N SER A 177 13.40 0.10 -7.35
CA SER A 177 13.32 -1.34 -7.12
C SER A 177 13.66 -1.74 -5.68
N ILE A 178 13.07 -2.83 -5.22
CA ILE A 178 13.37 -3.46 -3.93
C ILE A 178 13.50 -4.96 -4.13
N VAL A 179 14.22 -5.63 -3.23
CA VAL A 179 14.33 -7.09 -3.20
C VAL A 179 13.53 -7.60 -2.01
N ILE A 180 12.58 -8.51 -2.27
CA ILE A 180 11.78 -9.14 -1.21
C ILE A 180 12.16 -10.63 -1.11
N LEU A 181 12.74 -11.01 0.02
CA LEU A 181 13.16 -12.37 0.33
C LEU A 181 12.11 -13.11 1.16
N LYS A 182 12.13 -14.45 1.10
CA LYS A 182 11.31 -15.31 1.97
C LYS A 182 12.00 -15.49 3.32
N GLY A 183 11.21 -15.72 4.37
CA GLY A 183 11.70 -15.83 5.75
C GLY A 183 11.50 -14.55 6.56
N GLY A 184 12.00 -14.54 7.79
CA GLY A 184 11.88 -13.43 8.74
C GLY A 184 12.24 -13.87 10.14
N VAL A 185 12.04 -12.98 11.11
CA VAL A 185 12.18 -13.25 12.55
C VAL A 185 10.91 -13.95 13.05
N ASP A 186 11.07 -14.80 14.05
CA ASP A 186 9.93 -15.45 14.71
C ASP A 186 9.16 -14.47 15.60
N SER A 187 7.86 -14.75 15.80
CA SER A 187 7.00 -13.96 16.68
C SER A 187 7.62 -13.76 18.07
N GLY A 188 7.55 -12.52 18.57
CA GLY A 188 7.95 -12.19 19.94
C GLY A 188 6.96 -12.69 20.99
N PHE A 189 5.79 -13.18 20.60
CA PHE A 189 4.86 -13.82 21.54
C PHE A 189 5.39 -15.18 21.99
N LYS A 190 5.32 -15.43 23.29
CA LYS A 190 5.62 -16.76 23.86
C LYS A 190 4.55 -17.75 23.41
N SER A 191 4.92 -18.74 22.60
CA SER A 191 4.03 -19.83 22.21
C SER A 191 3.63 -20.66 23.43
N THR A 192 2.34 -20.70 23.75
CA THR A 192 1.77 -21.62 24.75
C THR A 192 1.55 -23.00 24.13
N SER A 193 2.64 -23.65 23.71
CA SER A 193 2.54 -25.00 23.13
C SER A 193 2.28 -26.05 24.22
N LYS A 194 1.03 -26.50 24.35
CA LYS A 194 0.72 -27.83 24.90
C LYS A 194 1.18 -28.90 23.91
N ALA A 195 2.05 -29.79 24.40
CA ALA A 195 2.45 -31.12 23.91
C ALA A 195 2.46 -31.39 22.39
N LYS A 196 3.67 -31.54 21.83
CA LYS A 196 3.93 -32.25 20.58
C LYS A 196 3.37 -33.68 20.69
N LYS A 197 2.38 -34.05 19.89
CA LYS A 197 1.99 -35.44 19.67
C LYS A 197 3.06 -36.07 18.76
N LEU A 198 3.85 -36.98 19.30
CA LEU A 198 4.76 -37.83 18.53
C LEU A 198 3.92 -38.83 17.74
N ASP A 199 3.91 -38.72 16.42
CA ASP A 199 3.34 -39.75 15.57
C ASP A 199 4.36 -40.90 15.44
N TYR A 200 3.99 -42.05 16.02
CA TYR A 200 4.71 -43.31 15.87
C TYR A 200 4.49 -43.82 14.44
N VAL A 201 5.55 -43.91 13.64
CA VAL A 201 5.51 -44.62 12.36
C VAL A 201 5.74 -46.11 12.63
N GLN A 202 4.68 -46.91 12.53
CA GLN A 202 4.83 -48.36 12.40
C GLN A 202 5.31 -48.69 10.99
N ASN A 203 6.55 -49.18 10.86
CA ASN A 203 6.99 -49.86 9.66
C ASN A 203 6.27 -51.20 9.56
N GLN A 204 5.46 -51.39 8.51
CA GLN A 204 5.01 -52.72 8.11
C GLN A 204 5.98 -53.30 7.09
N LYS A 205 6.56 -54.44 7.49
CA LYS A 205 7.10 -55.61 6.76
C LYS A 205 7.76 -55.39 5.40
#